data_AF-A0A932NTH5-F1
#
_entry.id   AF-A0A932NTH5-F1
#
_cell.length_a   1.000
_cell.length_b   1.000
_cell.length_c   1.000
_cell.angle_alpha   90.00
_cell.angle_beta   90.00
_cell.angle_gamma   90.00
#
_symmetry.space_group_name_H-M   'P 1'
#
loop_
_entity.id
_entity.type
_entity.pdbx_description
1 polymer ?
#
loop_
_entity_poly.entity_id
_entity_poly.type
_entity_poly.pdbx_seq_one_letter_code
_entity_poly.pdbx_strand_id
1 'polypeptide(L)'
;MIIVAIFVIGFGNISPHLLRMASLHSANISCACFLLTGGIYFYCNAFSETKKRLLMLSLGSLFITLAIGTRIHYMLILPIIIFLIIREINNLNKDTIWKTKAIRILMIPIIVGSIFYMTYNYLRFNNPFETGRRYQLFHSQHRDARKTPPKLMRIKPERFPKGMYVIFLCPPKFNSTFPFVHLHLYWQANLKGVYPNYIPLEETAGIFFATPFTILLVLYPIIFILCKFLKHNNPLTIAKENTFPYYEFILVMSPAILFSLLLCLLSGVAFRYQGDYATFLILGTCVIWFFYDNVFSNQILLRRIMNTLTIFLAFLSIIFGTAFYIDQRNDHFYIANPKLYEKLERLALPISQAIEFIERLFIKSNELKILTSNNEYFSPFSPQKGQLLVRDNRDTILWFSGKLWHVLRDRNNKYSKSADYTMEVTFTRSFQGEIEPLLSLGIPEKADIFYVKYISNRKAIFGIDHWNHAPIESRPVYIKKDKKYKIELNCTNNKKKATFISIDNQRILTTDVECYPSDDLDIKIGINDKGGTICGYQFSGDINKVERLGLFE
;
A
#
# COMPACT_ATOMS: atom_id res chain seq x y z
N MET A 1 22.58 -16.63 13.91
CA MET A 1 22.41 -15.16 13.91
C MET A 1 22.47 -14.59 12.48
N ILE A 2 23.53 -14.87 11.71
CA ILE A 2 23.62 -14.42 10.29
C ILE A 2 22.41 -14.87 9.45
N ILE A 3 22.00 -16.14 9.55
CA ILE A 3 20.82 -16.65 8.84
C ILE A 3 19.57 -15.82 9.19
N VAL A 4 19.35 -15.53 10.48
CA VAL A 4 18.23 -14.70 10.94
C VAL A 4 18.29 -13.30 10.33
N ALA A 5 19.47 -12.66 10.30
CA ALA A 5 19.67 -11.37 9.66
C ALA A 5 19.29 -11.40 8.17
N ILE A 6 19.70 -12.45 7.43
CA ILE A 6 19.36 -12.63 6.01
C ILE A 6 17.84 -12.72 5.83
N PHE A 7 17.14 -13.52 6.65
CA PHE A 7 15.69 -13.62 6.57
C PHE A 7 14.99 -12.30 6.89
N VAL A 8 15.45 -11.55 7.88
CA VAL A 8 14.88 -10.23 8.20
C VAL A 8 15.12 -9.22 7.07
N ILE A 9 16.30 -9.21 6.46
CA ILE A 9 16.60 -8.34 5.32
C ILE A 9 15.69 -8.68 4.14
N GLY A 10 15.46 -9.97 3.88
CA GLY A 10 14.65 -10.42 2.74
C GLY A 10 13.13 -10.27 2.92
N PHE A 11 12.61 -10.55 4.11
CA PHE A 11 11.17 -10.60 4.38
C PHE A 11 10.67 -9.49 5.29
N GLY A 12 11.53 -8.92 6.14
CA GLY A 12 11.18 -7.84 7.06
C GLY A 12 11.24 -6.46 6.41
N ASN A 13 11.80 -6.33 5.20
CA ASN A 13 11.73 -5.10 4.43
C ASN A 13 10.48 -5.09 3.52
N ILE A 14 10.26 -3.99 2.81
CA ILE A 14 9.10 -3.84 1.91
C ILE A 14 9.30 -4.49 0.52
N SER A 15 10.46 -5.08 0.23
CA SER A 15 10.77 -5.60 -1.11
C SER A 15 9.76 -6.65 -1.59
N PRO A 16 9.29 -7.63 -0.78
CA PRO A 16 8.24 -8.55 -1.22
C PRO A 16 6.97 -7.83 -1.68
N HIS A 17 6.54 -6.81 -0.94
CA HIS A 17 5.37 -5.99 -1.28
C HIS A 17 5.59 -5.24 -2.60
N LEU A 18 6.76 -4.62 -2.80
CA LEU A 18 7.07 -3.87 -4.02
C LEU A 18 7.14 -4.76 -5.27
N LEU A 19 7.77 -5.94 -5.17
CA LEU A 19 8.04 -6.81 -6.32
C LEU A 19 6.78 -7.37 -6.98
N ARG A 20 5.66 -7.37 -6.26
CA ARG A 20 4.39 -7.85 -6.79
C ARG A 20 3.52 -6.76 -7.41
N MET A 21 3.73 -5.52 -7.00
CA MET A 21 2.99 -4.40 -7.58
C MET A 21 3.53 -4.18 -9.01
N ALA A 22 2.73 -4.54 -10.02
CA ALA A 22 3.03 -4.28 -11.43
C ALA A 22 2.85 -2.78 -11.76
N SER A 23 3.62 -1.92 -11.09
CA SER A 23 3.62 -0.47 -11.32
C SER A 23 5.04 0.03 -11.64
N LEU A 24 5.13 0.99 -12.56
CA LEU A 24 6.38 1.68 -12.90
C LEU A 24 7.07 2.26 -11.66
N HIS A 25 6.30 2.72 -10.66
CA HIS A 25 6.84 3.25 -9.42
C HIS A 25 7.51 2.19 -8.55
N SER A 26 6.90 1.01 -8.40
CA SER A 26 7.45 -0.07 -7.57
C SER A 26 8.72 -0.66 -8.18
N ALA A 27 8.80 -0.74 -9.51
CA ALA A 27 10.01 -1.13 -10.23
C ALA A 27 11.17 -0.15 -9.96
N ASN A 28 10.91 1.16 -10.05
CA ASN A 28 11.92 2.19 -9.79
C ASN A 28 12.40 2.18 -8.33
N ILE A 29 11.52 1.98 -7.35
CA ILE A 29 11.91 1.88 -5.93
C ILE A 29 12.80 0.65 -5.72
N SER A 30 12.40 -0.50 -6.24
CA SER A 30 13.15 -1.75 -6.07
C SER A 30 14.53 -1.69 -6.74
N CYS A 31 14.59 -1.16 -7.96
CA CYS A 31 15.86 -0.97 -8.69
C CYS A 31 16.80 -0.01 -7.96
N ALA A 32 16.29 1.12 -7.47
CA ALA A 32 17.09 2.08 -6.72
C ALA A 32 17.60 1.50 -5.40
N CYS A 33 16.77 0.75 -4.67
CA CYS A 33 17.19 0.04 -3.46
C CYS A 33 18.34 -0.94 -3.77
N PHE A 34 18.21 -1.76 -4.82
CA PHE A 34 19.27 -2.69 -5.24
C PHE A 34 20.57 -1.96 -5.58
N LEU A 35 20.51 -0.91 -6.40
CA LEU A 35 21.67 -0.16 -6.84
C LEU A 35 22.34 0.58 -5.67
N LEU A 36 21.57 1.21 -4.78
CA LEU A 36 22.13 1.89 -3.61
C LEU A 36 22.74 0.91 -2.61
N THR A 37 22.08 -0.20 -2.30
CA THR A 37 22.65 -1.25 -1.44
C THR A 37 23.92 -1.86 -2.07
N GLY A 38 23.94 -2.09 -3.38
CA GLY A 38 25.12 -2.55 -4.11
C GLY A 38 26.27 -1.53 -4.06
N GLY A 39 25.98 -0.23 -4.21
CA GLY A 39 26.97 0.83 -4.08
C GLY A 39 27.61 0.86 -2.69
N ILE A 40 26.79 0.76 -1.64
CA ILE A 40 27.26 0.67 -0.25
C ILE A 40 28.12 -0.58 -0.05
N TYR A 41 27.69 -1.74 -0.56
CA TYR A 41 28.45 -2.99 -0.49
C TYR A 41 29.85 -2.85 -1.11
N PHE A 42 29.95 -2.29 -2.32
CA PHE A 42 31.25 -2.09 -2.96
C PHE A 42 32.13 -1.10 -2.19
N TYR A 43 31.55 -0.04 -1.63
CA TYR A 43 32.32 0.89 -0.80
C TYR A 43 32.83 0.26 0.50
N CYS A 44 32.02 -0.53 1.21
CA CYS A 44 32.49 -1.31 2.36
C CYS A 44 33.66 -2.22 1.96
N ASN A 45 33.50 -2.99 0.88
CA ASN A 45 34.54 -3.90 0.39
C ASN A 45 35.80 -3.18 -0.10
N ALA A 46 35.69 -1.95 -0.60
CA ALA A 46 36.85 -1.18 -1.02
C ALA A 46 37.83 -0.97 0.15
N PHE A 47 37.34 -0.85 1.38
CA PHE A 47 38.17 -0.64 2.55
C PHE A 47 38.49 -1.92 3.32
N SER A 48 37.69 -2.98 3.19
CA SER A 48 38.00 -4.31 3.73
C SER A 48 39.00 -5.09 2.86
N GLU A 49 38.86 -5.10 1.54
CA GLU A 49 39.75 -5.83 0.62
C GLU A 49 40.83 -4.93 0.00
N THR A 50 42.10 -5.32 0.14
CA THR A 50 43.23 -4.50 -0.35
C THR A 50 43.47 -4.64 -1.86
N LYS A 51 43.27 -5.84 -2.42
CA LYS A 51 43.66 -6.16 -3.81
C LYS A 51 42.77 -5.50 -4.87
N LYS A 52 41.46 -5.41 -4.63
CA LYS A 52 40.46 -4.93 -5.61
C LYS A 52 39.93 -3.52 -5.31
N ARG A 53 40.57 -2.79 -4.39
CA ARG A 53 40.10 -1.49 -3.87
C ARG A 53 39.66 -0.50 -4.95
N LEU A 54 40.50 -0.26 -5.96
CA LEU A 54 40.19 0.69 -7.03
C LEU A 54 38.98 0.25 -7.87
N LEU A 55 38.86 -1.05 -8.15
CA LEU A 55 37.70 -1.61 -8.84
C LEU A 55 36.43 -1.42 -8.00
N MET A 56 36.50 -1.72 -6.71
CA MET A 56 35.38 -1.56 -5.78
C MET A 56 34.94 -0.09 -5.65
N LEU A 57 35.88 0.86 -5.61
CA LEU A 57 35.56 2.29 -5.66
C LEU A 57 34.83 2.67 -6.96
N SER A 58 35.31 2.17 -8.11
CA SER A 58 34.68 2.42 -9.40
C SER A 58 33.26 1.84 -9.49
N LEU A 59 33.07 0.60 -9.01
CA LEU A 59 31.77 -0.07 -9.00
C LEU A 59 30.80 0.61 -8.04
N GLY A 60 31.28 1.02 -6.85
CA GLY A 60 30.51 1.81 -5.89
C GLY A 60 29.99 3.10 -6.51
N SER A 61 30.87 3.86 -7.16
CA SER A 61 30.48 5.08 -7.88
C SER A 61 29.45 4.83 -8.97
N LEU A 62 29.68 3.83 -9.83
CA LEU A 62 28.76 3.46 -10.90
C LEU A 62 27.36 3.13 -10.35
N PHE A 63 27.29 2.31 -9.30
CA PHE A 63 26.04 1.90 -8.68
C PHE A 63 25.28 3.08 -8.06
N ILE A 64 25.96 3.97 -7.34
CA ILE A 64 25.33 5.19 -6.80
C ILE A 64 24.81 6.08 -7.91
N THR A 65 25.57 6.28 -8.99
CA THR A 65 25.14 7.12 -10.11
C THR A 65 23.92 6.55 -10.82
N LEU A 66 23.86 5.23 -11.02
CA LEU A 66 22.67 4.55 -11.56
C LEU A 66 21.48 4.63 -10.59
N ALA A 67 21.71 4.55 -9.27
CA ALA A 67 20.67 4.70 -8.27
C ALA A 67 20.04 6.11 -8.33
N ILE A 68 20.87 7.15 -8.49
CA ILE A 68 20.41 8.54 -8.70
C ILE A 68 19.62 8.67 -10.00
N GLY A 69 20.09 8.05 -11.08
CA GLY A 69 19.36 8.02 -12.36
C GLY A 69 17.98 7.37 -12.25
N THR A 70 17.83 6.39 -11.36
CA THR A 70 16.55 5.73 -11.08
C THR A 70 15.67 6.57 -10.16
N ARG A 71 16.25 7.23 -9.14
CA ARG A 71 15.57 8.06 -8.14
C ARG A 71 16.38 9.30 -7.81
N ILE A 72 16.04 10.42 -8.44
CA ILE A 72 16.82 11.67 -8.35
C ILE A 72 17.06 12.19 -6.92
N HIS A 73 16.15 11.95 -5.97
CA HIS A 73 16.34 12.39 -4.59
C HIS A 73 17.47 11.64 -3.88
N TYR A 74 17.95 10.51 -4.41
CA TYR A 74 19.16 9.86 -3.89
C TYR A 74 20.40 10.73 -4.09
N MET A 75 20.37 11.73 -4.96
CA MET A 75 21.45 12.71 -5.09
C MET A 75 21.78 13.41 -3.76
N LEU A 76 20.84 13.51 -2.83
CA LEU A 76 21.04 14.10 -1.51
C LEU A 76 22.10 13.35 -0.67
N ILE A 77 22.31 12.05 -0.92
CA ILE A 77 23.30 11.25 -0.19
C ILE A 77 24.73 11.40 -0.73
N LEU A 78 24.85 11.86 -1.98
CA LEU A 78 26.10 11.85 -2.72
C LEU A 78 27.23 12.65 -2.03
N PRO A 79 27.00 13.88 -1.51
CA PRO A 79 28.04 14.63 -0.82
C PRO A 79 28.57 13.92 0.43
N ILE A 80 27.68 13.27 1.18
CA ILE A 80 28.05 12.51 2.39
C ILE A 80 28.92 11.32 2.01
N ILE A 81 28.50 10.55 1.00
CA ILE A 81 29.29 9.41 0.51
C ILE A 81 30.66 9.89 0.05
N ILE A 82 30.74 10.87 -0.86
CA ILE A 82 32.02 11.37 -1.38
C ILE A 82 32.94 11.82 -0.23
N PHE A 83 32.41 12.59 0.73
CA PHE A 83 33.17 13.02 1.90
C PHE A 83 33.74 11.84 2.71
N LEU A 84 32.90 10.84 3.02
CA LEU A 84 33.34 9.65 3.76
C LEU A 84 34.40 8.86 3.01
N ILE A 85 34.20 8.62 1.71
CA ILE A 85 35.15 7.87 0.89
C ILE A 85 36.49 8.60 0.79
N ILE A 86 36.49 9.92 0.56
CA ILE A 86 37.72 10.71 0.48
C ILE A 86 38.45 10.71 1.83
N ARG A 87 37.71 10.84 2.95
CA ARG A 87 38.28 10.74 4.30
C ARG A 87 38.99 9.40 4.48
N GLU A 88 38.33 8.29 4.14
CA GLU A 88 38.94 6.96 4.27
C GLU A 88 40.12 6.77 3.32
N ILE A 89 40.07 7.29 2.08
CA ILE A 89 41.24 7.29 1.16
C ILE A 89 42.42 8.04 1.79
N ASN A 90 42.17 9.18 2.43
CA ASN A 90 43.22 10.00 3.04
C ASN A 90 43.86 9.32 4.26
N ASN A 91 43.09 8.54 5.02
CA ASN A 91 43.56 7.75 6.16
C ASN A 91 44.45 6.57 5.77
N LEU A 92 44.50 6.17 4.49
CA LEU A 92 45.36 5.08 4.05
C LEU A 92 46.82 5.50 4.03
N ASN A 93 47.69 4.57 4.45
CA ASN A 93 49.13 4.69 4.30
C ASN A 93 49.55 4.41 2.85
N LYS A 94 49.19 5.35 1.96
CA LYS A 94 49.48 5.35 0.53
C LYS A 94 50.02 6.72 0.12
N ASP A 95 50.82 6.73 -0.93
CA ASP A 95 51.41 7.91 -1.52
C ASP A 95 50.35 8.82 -2.19
N THR A 96 50.71 10.09 -2.37
CA THR A 96 49.81 11.10 -2.95
C THR A 96 49.34 10.73 -4.36
N ILE A 97 50.21 10.13 -5.18
CA ILE A 97 49.87 9.73 -6.56
C ILE A 97 48.75 8.68 -6.54
N TRP A 98 48.87 7.67 -5.67
CA TRP A 98 47.82 6.67 -5.50
C TRP A 98 46.50 7.27 -5.00
N LYS A 99 46.55 8.19 -4.03
CA LYS A 99 45.35 8.88 -3.51
C LYS A 99 44.65 9.68 -4.60
N THR A 100 45.40 10.44 -5.41
CA THR A 100 44.86 11.17 -6.56
C THR A 100 44.24 10.23 -7.58
N LYS A 101 44.88 9.08 -7.87
CA LYS A 101 44.33 8.05 -8.76
C LYS A 101 43.01 7.48 -8.22
N ALA A 102 42.93 7.18 -6.93
CA ALA A 102 41.72 6.67 -6.28
C ALA A 102 40.56 7.69 -6.36
N ILE A 103 40.84 8.97 -6.11
CA ILE A 103 39.85 10.06 -6.22
C ILE A 103 39.36 10.21 -7.68
N ARG A 104 40.26 10.14 -8.67
CA ARG A 104 39.85 10.16 -10.09
C ARG A 104 38.93 8.98 -10.42
N ILE A 105 39.27 7.77 -9.98
CA ILE A 105 38.46 6.57 -10.20
C ILE A 105 37.08 6.67 -9.52
N LEU A 106 37.01 7.28 -8.34
CA LEU A 106 35.75 7.58 -7.67
C LEU A 106 34.89 8.56 -8.51
N MET A 107 35.50 9.63 -9.01
CA MET A 107 34.77 10.73 -9.67
C MET A 107 34.35 10.42 -11.12
N ILE A 108 35.12 9.62 -11.86
CA ILE A 108 34.86 9.36 -13.29
C ILE A 108 33.44 8.80 -13.53
N PRO A 109 32.97 7.71 -12.89
CA PRO A 109 31.63 7.19 -13.13
C PRO A 109 30.53 8.20 -12.76
N ILE A 110 30.75 9.00 -11.71
CA ILE A 110 29.82 10.04 -11.27
C ILE A 110 29.69 11.14 -12.31
N ILE A 111 30.82 11.66 -12.80
CA ILE A 111 30.84 12.73 -13.81
C ILE A 111 30.25 12.23 -15.12
N VAL A 112 30.70 11.06 -15.60
CA VAL A 112 30.22 10.46 -16.85
C VAL A 112 28.72 10.18 -16.80
N GLY A 113 28.24 9.55 -15.72
CA GLY A 113 26.80 9.29 -15.59
C GLY A 113 25.98 10.56 -15.39
N SER A 114 26.51 11.60 -14.75
CA SER A 114 25.86 12.91 -14.65
C SER A 114 25.72 13.58 -16.02
N ILE A 115 26.78 13.52 -16.85
CA ILE A 115 26.74 14.02 -18.23
C ILE A 115 25.68 13.26 -19.03
N PHE A 116 25.67 11.93 -18.98
CA PHE A 116 24.64 11.14 -19.67
C PHE A 116 23.21 11.49 -19.21
N TYR A 117 23.00 11.65 -17.91
CA TYR A 117 21.70 12.03 -17.36
C TYR A 117 21.27 13.43 -17.81
N MET A 118 22.19 14.40 -17.80
CA MET A 118 21.95 15.77 -18.27
C MET A 118 21.68 15.83 -19.77
N THR A 119 22.42 15.06 -20.58
CA THR A 119 22.19 14.95 -22.03
C THR A 119 20.83 14.32 -22.31
N TYR A 120 20.46 13.24 -21.61
CA TYR A 120 19.14 12.63 -21.73
C TYR A 120 18.02 13.62 -21.41
N ASN A 121 18.14 14.38 -20.32
CA ASN A 121 17.16 15.39 -19.95
C ASN A 121 17.11 16.54 -20.96
N TYR A 122 18.25 16.96 -21.51
CA TYR A 122 18.29 17.99 -22.55
C TYR A 122 17.57 17.51 -23.82
N LEU A 123 17.84 16.29 -24.30
CA LEU A 123 17.16 15.73 -25.47
C LEU A 123 15.65 15.55 -25.27
N ARG A 124 15.22 15.27 -24.03
CA ARG A 124 13.81 15.03 -23.70
C ARG A 124 13.02 16.31 -23.37
N PHE A 125 13.65 17.28 -22.73
CA PHE A 125 12.99 18.45 -22.13
C PHE A 125 13.55 19.79 -22.59
N ASN A 126 14.55 19.82 -23.47
CA ASN A 126 15.34 21.01 -23.84
C ASN A 126 15.97 21.71 -22.63
N ASN A 127 16.19 20.99 -21.52
CA ASN A 127 16.83 21.51 -20.31
C ASN A 127 17.56 20.38 -19.56
N PRO A 128 18.88 20.47 -19.35
CA PRO A 128 19.65 19.39 -18.69
C PRO A 128 19.28 19.17 -17.21
N PHE A 129 18.71 20.17 -16.55
CA PHE A 129 18.31 20.12 -15.13
C PHE A 129 16.82 19.85 -14.92
N GLU A 130 16.03 19.69 -15.99
CA GLU A 130 14.62 19.31 -15.87
C GLU A 130 14.51 17.80 -15.63
N THR A 131 13.82 17.42 -14.55
CA THR A 131 13.72 16.03 -14.08
C THR A 131 12.37 15.39 -14.39
N GLY A 132 11.61 16.01 -15.31
CA GLY A 132 10.26 15.59 -15.67
C GLY A 132 9.19 16.05 -14.67
N ARG A 133 9.55 16.88 -13.69
CA ARG A 133 8.64 17.33 -12.62
C ARG A 133 7.43 18.07 -13.18
N ARG A 134 7.65 18.89 -14.22
CA ARG A 134 6.60 19.68 -14.88
C ARG A 134 5.64 18.83 -15.71
N TYR A 135 5.99 17.59 -15.99
CA TYR A 135 5.26 16.68 -16.88
C TYR A 135 4.53 15.55 -16.12
N GLN A 136 4.51 15.60 -14.79
CA GLN A 136 3.79 14.62 -13.98
C GLN A 136 2.28 14.86 -14.05
N LEU A 137 1.53 13.84 -14.50
CA LEU A 137 0.07 13.82 -14.49
C LEU A 137 -0.43 13.63 -13.05
N PHE A 138 -0.70 14.73 -12.32
CA PHE A 138 -1.36 14.66 -11.03
C PHE A 138 -2.89 14.69 -11.21
N HIS A 139 -3.60 13.79 -10.54
CA HIS A 139 -5.06 13.72 -10.48
C HIS A 139 -5.72 14.96 -9.81
N SER A 140 -4.93 15.93 -9.33
CA SER A 140 -5.46 17.20 -8.81
C SER A 140 -5.66 18.19 -9.96
N GLN A 141 -6.86 18.17 -10.53
CA GLN A 141 -7.34 18.93 -11.69
C GLN A 141 -7.21 20.48 -11.68
N HIS A 142 -6.53 21.14 -10.74
CA HIS A 142 -6.75 22.59 -10.56
C HIS A 142 -5.54 23.53 -10.45
N ARG A 143 -4.29 23.12 -10.70
CA ARG A 143 -3.22 24.13 -10.86
C ARG A 143 -2.20 23.71 -11.91
N ASP A 144 -1.91 24.67 -12.78
CA ASP A 144 -0.82 24.62 -13.75
C ASP A 144 0.49 24.19 -13.03
N ALA A 145 0.91 22.93 -13.24
CA ALA A 145 2.12 22.36 -12.66
C ALA A 145 3.39 23.13 -13.08
N ARG A 146 3.28 24.04 -14.07
CA ARG A 146 4.34 24.95 -14.53
C ARG A 146 4.62 26.10 -13.55
N LYS A 147 3.67 26.49 -12.69
CA LYS A 147 3.78 27.69 -11.83
C LYS A 147 3.99 27.41 -10.33
N THR A 148 3.53 26.26 -9.82
CA THR A 148 3.74 25.91 -8.40
C THR A 148 3.92 24.41 -8.19
N PRO A 149 4.77 23.98 -7.23
CA PRO A 149 4.87 22.58 -6.84
C PRO A 149 3.49 21.99 -6.57
N PRO A 150 3.20 20.76 -7.04
CA PRO A 150 2.05 20.00 -6.59
C PRO A 150 1.98 20.07 -5.07
N LYS A 151 0.79 20.33 -4.50
CA LYS A 151 0.63 20.45 -3.03
C LYS A 151 1.25 19.26 -2.29
N LEU A 152 1.35 18.11 -2.95
CA LEU A 152 1.91 16.88 -2.40
C LEU A 152 3.44 16.86 -2.22
N MET A 153 4.17 17.63 -3.04
CA MET A 153 5.64 17.66 -3.09
C MET A 153 6.24 18.92 -2.45
N ARG A 154 5.45 19.65 -1.65
CA ARG A 154 5.94 20.83 -0.92
C ARG A 154 6.58 20.38 0.39
N ILE A 155 7.84 20.76 0.58
CA ILE A 155 8.53 20.64 1.86
C ILE A 155 7.86 21.60 2.84
N LYS A 156 7.40 21.06 3.95
CA LYS A 156 6.68 21.79 4.99
C LYS A 156 7.24 21.44 6.37
N PRO A 157 8.05 22.31 6.98
CA PRO A 157 8.63 22.07 8.30
C PRO A 157 7.58 21.75 9.38
N GLU A 158 6.42 22.40 9.31
CA GLU A 158 5.25 22.15 10.17
C GLU A 158 4.76 20.68 10.20
N ARG A 159 5.16 19.87 9.21
CA ARG A 159 4.79 18.45 9.16
C ARG A 159 5.74 17.52 9.89
N PHE A 160 6.92 17.98 10.25
CA PHE A 160 7.95 17.11 10.80
C PHE A 160 7.46 16.21 11.96
N PRO A 161 6.79 16.72 13.01
CA PRO A 161 6.31 15.89 14.11
C PRO A 161 5.33 14.79 13.65
N LYS A 162 4.47 15.14 12.69
CA LYS A 162 3.49 14.22 12.13
C LYS A 162 4.15 13.17 11.24
N GLY A 163 5.07 13.59 10.40
CA GLY A 163 5.88 12.72 9.56
C GLY A 163 6.59 11.66 10.40
N MET A 164 7.19 12.08 11.52
CA MET A 164 7.82 11.18 12.48
C MET A 164 6.84 10.12 13.02
N TYR A 165 5.64 10.54 13.43
CA TYR A 165 4.63 9.58 13.87
C TYR A 165 4.24 8.60 12.75
N VAL A 166 3.94 9.09 11.55
CA VAL A 166 3.46 8.25 10.44
C VAL A 166 4.54 7.26 9.96
N ILE A 167 5.78 7.72 9.85
CA ILE A 167 6.91 6.97 9.28
C ILE A 167 7.50 5.97 10.27
N PHE A 168 7.48 6.28 11.57
CA PHE A 168 8.11 5.44 12.60
C PHE A 168 7.12 4.71 13.52
N LEU A 169 6.04 5.38 13.94
CA LEU A 169 5.22 4.96 15.08
C LEU A 169 3.78 4.59 14.74
N CYS A 170 3.31 4.79 13.51
CA CYS A 170 1.94 4.46 13.13
C CYS A 170 1.74 2.94 13.20
N PRO A 171 0.87 2.42 14.08
CA PRO A 171 0.68 0.98 14.17
C PRO A 171 -0.17 0.46 12.99
N PRO A 172 0.00 -0.81 12.58
CA PRO A 172 -0.96 -1.46 11.68
C PRO A 172 -2.27 -1.75 12.42
N LYS A 173 -3.29 -2.18 11.67
CA LYS A 173 -4.54 -2.68 12.25
C LYS A 173 -4.42 -4.18 12.49
N PHE A 174 -4.65 -4.59 13.74
CA PHE A 174 -4.77 -5.99 14.12
C PHE A 174 -6.24 -6.39 14.19
N ASN A 175 -6.62 -7.51 13.59
CA ASN A 175 -7.95 -8.09 13.75
C ASN A 175 -7.94 -9.60 13.43
N SER A 176 -9.06 -10.28 13.63
CA SER A 176 -9.22 -11.72 13.40
C SER A 176 -9.28 -12.16 11.92
N THR A 177 -9.28 -11.24 10.95
CA THR A 177 -9.29 -11.58 9.52
C THR A 177 -7.87 -11.86 9.06
N PHE A 178 -7.63 -12.96 8.33
CA PHE A 178 -6.33 -13.24 7.72
C PHE A 178 -5.92 -12.10 6.74
N PRO A 179 -4.63 -11.66 6.69
CA PRO A 179 -3.44 -12.14 7.40
C PRO A 179 -3.20 -11.51 8.79
N PHE A 180 -4.26 -11.06 9.47
CA PHE A 180 -4.32 -10.55 10.86
C PHE A 180 -3.66 -9.20 11.10
N VAL A 181 -2.73 -8.80 10.25
CA VAL A 181 -2.01 -7.53 10.32
C VAL A 181 -2.24 -6.79 9.01
N HIS A 182 -2.90 -5.64 9.11
CA HIS A 182 -3.34 -4.89 7.94
C HIS A 182 -2.80 -3.46 7.91
N LEU A 183 -2.54 -2.97 6.70
CA LEU A 183 -2.34 -1.55 6.46
C LEU A 183 -3.69 -0.85 6.60
N HIS A 184 -3.75 0.28 7.33
CA HIS A 184 -5.01 0.98 7.50
C HIS A 184 -4.82 2.48 7.70
N LEU A 185 -5.78 3.27 7.22
CA LEU A 185 -5.82 4.72 7.41
C LEU A 185 -6.25 5.15 8.82
N TYR A 186 -6.55 4.23 9.75
CA TYR A 186 -7.30 4.51 10.99
C TYR A 186 -6.53 5.53 11.85
N TRP A 187 -5.28 5.19 12.13
CA TRP A 187 -4.38 6.01 12.93
C TRP A 187 -4.04 7.33 12.25
N GLN A 188 -3.95 7.34 10.92
CA GLN A 188 -3.74 8.56 10.14
C GLN A 188 -4.97 9.48 10.14
N ALA A 189 -6.18 8.93 10.07
CA ALA A 189 -7.42 9.67 10.06
C ALA A 189 -7.74 10.30 11.41
N ASN A 190 -7.41 9.62 12.52
CA ASN A 190 -7.53 10.18 13.87
C ASN A 190 -6.60 11.39 14.10
N LEU A 191 -5.52 11.52 13.32
CA LEU A 191 -4.69 12.72 13.34
C LEU A 191 -5.34 13.94 12.67
N LYS A 192 -6.52 13.81 12.03
CA LYS A 192 -7.26 14.99 11.53
C LYS A 192 -7.76 15.88 12.65
N GLY A 193 -8.16 15.31 13.79
CA GLY A 193 -8.57 16.07 14.97
C GLY A 193 -7.43 16.92 15.57
N VAL A 194 -6.18 16.45 15.41
CA VAL A 194 -4.97 17.14 15.87
C VAL A 194 -4.38 18.06 14.78
N TYR A 195 -4.60 17.74 13.50
CA TYR A 195 -4.04 18.47 12.35
C TYR A 195 -5.12 18.68 11.26
N PRO A 196 -5.85 19.82 11.28
CA PRO A 196 -7.03 20.07 10.45
C PRO A 196 -6.79 20.00 8.93
N ASN A 197 -5.55 20.20 8.48
CA ASN A 197 -5.17 20.23 7.06
C ASN A 197 -4.55 18.93 6.55
N TYR A 198 -4.69 17.82 7.28
CA TYR A 198 -4.12 16.54 6.87
C TYR A 198 -5.09 15.68 6.09
N ILE A 199 -4.65 15.25 4.91
CA ILE A 199 -5.35 14.33 4.05
C ILE A 199 -4.53 13.03 4.04
N PRO A 200 -4.99 11.95 4.70
CA PRO A 200 -4.40 10.64 4.49
C PRO A 200 -4.64 10.23 3.02
N LEU A 201 -3.56 9.91 2.31
CA LEU A 201 -3.63 9.59 0.86
C LEU A 201 -3.52 8.10 0.60
N GLU A 202 -2.70 7.40 1.38
CA GLU A 202 -2.42 5.98 1.21
C GLU A 202 -2.23 5.30 2.58
N GLU A 203 -2.62 4.03 2.66
CA GLU A 203 -2.42 3.19 3.84
C GLU A 203 -0.93 3.01 4.12
N THR A 204 -0.56 3.03 5.40
CA THR A 204 0.82 2.81 5.84
C THR A 204 0.86 2.28 7.25
N ALA A 205 1.96 1.62 7.59
CA ALA A 205 2.42 1.40 8.95
C ALA A 205 3.77 2.12 9.14
N GLY A 206 4.10 2.48 10.36
CA GLY A 206 5.40 3.04 10.74
C GLY A 206 6.44 1.93 10.88
N ILE A 207 7.70 2.21 10.59
CA ILE A 207 8.74 1.19 10.46
C ILE A 207 9.00 0.39 11.73
N PHE A 208 8.83 0.96 12.93
CA PHE A 208 9.01 0.21 14.17
C PHE A 208 7.89 -0.80 14.43
N PHE A 209 6.73 -0.60 13.85
CA PHE A 209 5.66 -1.60 13.87
C PHE A 209 5.67 -2.49 12.65
N ALA A 210 6.06 -1.98 11.48
CA ALA A 210 6.14 -2.77 10.27
C ALA A 210 7.30 -3.79 10.34
N THR A 211 8.42 -3.36 10.91
CA THR A 211 9.65 -4.13 11.08
C THR A 211 10.18 -3.94 12.51
N PRO A 212 9.57 -4.58 13.54
CA PRO A 212 9.94 -4.42 14.95
C PRO A 212 11.41 -4.69 15.27
N PHE A 213 12.11 -5.43 14.41
CA PHE A 213 13.56 -5.62 14.50
C PHE A 213 14.31 -4.29 14.57
N THR A 214 13.85 -3.25 13.86
CA THR A 214 14.49 -1.93 13.83
C THR A 214 14.46 -1.19 15.18
N ILE A 215 13.65 -1.62 16.16
CA ILE A 215 13.67 -1.10 17.54
C ILE A 215 15.03 -1.35 18.21
N LEU A 216 15.71 -2.42 17.82
CA LEU A 216 17.03 -2.78 18.34
C LEU A 216 18.10 -1.73 18.04
N LEU A 217 17.90 -0.89 17.02
CA LEU A 217 18.75 0.27 16.72
C LEU A 217 18.90 1.20 17.94
N VAL A 218 17.83 1.33 18.73
CA VAL A 218 17.77 2.18 19.92
C VAL A 218 18.00 1.38 21.19
N LEU A 219 17.45 0.15 21.26
CA LEU A 219 17.46 -0.65 22.48
C LEU A 219 18.88 -1.08 22.90
N TYR A 220 19.71 -1.53 21.97
CA TYR A 220 21.07 -1.98 22.27
C TYR A 220 21.95 -0.87 22.88
N PRO A 221 22.04 0.34 22.27
CA PRO A 221 22.76 1.46 22.88
C PRO A 221 22.23 1.86 24.26
N ILE A 222 20.90 1.89 24.45
CA ILE A 222 20.30 2.24 25.75
C ILE A 222 20.72 1.24 26.83
N ILE A 223 20.62 -0.06 26.55
CA ILE A 223 21.00 -1.10 27.51
C ILE A 223 22.49 -1.03 27.84
N PHE A 224 23.33 -0.80 26.83
CA PHE A 224 24.76 -0.59 27.06
C PHE A 224 25.04 0.62 27.98
N ILE A 225 24.37 1.75 27.74
CA ILE A 225 24.47 2.94 28.59
C ILE A 225 24.01 2.64 30.02
N LEU A 226 22.89 1.93 30.20
CA LEU A 226 22.37 1.55 31.51
C LEU A 226 23.33 0.60 32.25
N CYS A 227 23.88 -0.41 31.58
CA CYS A 227 24.88 -1.30 32.18
C CYS A 227 26.14 -0.54 32.62
N LYS A 228 26.56 0.49 31.86
CA LYS A 228 27.66 1.37 32.24
C LYS A 228 27.34 2.17 33.51
N PHE A 229 26.12 2.72 33.62
CA PHE A 229 25.70 3.46 34.82
C PHE A 229 25.60 2.56 36.06
N LEU A 230 25.12 1.32 35.90
CA LEU A 230 24.86 0.39 37.00
C LEU A 230 26.11 -0.35 37.52
N LYS A 231 27.33 0.05 37.11
CA LYS A 231 28.64 -0.54 37.51
C LYS A 231 28.71 -2.08 37.43
N HIS A 232 27.89 -2.69 36.57
CA HIS A 232 27.91 -4.14 36.39
C HIS A 232 29.08 -4.49 35.46
N ASN A 233 30.14 -5.11 36.00
CA ASN A 233 31.31 -5.66 35.31
C ASN A 233 31.68 -4.93 34.01
N ASN A 234 32.61 -3.96 34.09
CA ASN A 234 33.07 -3.11 32.98
C ASN A 234 33.06 -3.83 31.62
N PRO A 235 32.00 -3.66 30.79
CA PRO A 235 32.00 -4.14 29.40
C PRO A 235 33.04 -3.38 28.54
N LEU A 236 33.63 -2.32 29.12
CA LEU A 236 34.54 -1.37 28.53
C LEU A 236 35.94 -1.93 28.26
N THR A 237 36.39 -2.97 28.97
CA THR A 237 37.72 -3.56 28.72
C THR A 237 37.78 -4.24 27.35
N ILE A 238 36.65 -4.79 26.88
CA ILE A 238 36.51 -5.47 25.58
C ILE A 238 36.07 -4.51 24.47
N ALA A 239 35.25 -3.50 24.76
CA ALA A 239 34.93 -2.45 23.79
C ALA A 239 36.18 -1.64 23.35
N LYS A 240 37.27 -1.70 24.11
CA LYS A 240 38.58 -1.18 23.69
C LYS A 240 39.29 -2.06 22.64
N GLU A 241 39.03 -3.37 22.62
CA GLU A 241 39.62 -4.30 21.65
C GLU A 241 38.81 -4.35 20.34
N ASN A 242 37.49 -4.20 20.42
CA ASN A 242 36.61 -4.15 19.25
C ASN A 242 36.17 -2.71 18.93
N THR A 243 36.83 -2.08 17.96
CA THR A 243 36.40 -0.77 17.45
C THR A 243 35.07 -0.88 16.71
N PHE A 244 34.13 0.01 17.00
CA PHE A 244 32.85 0.07 16.31
C PHE A 244 33.07 0.40 14.82
N PRO A 245 32.40 -0.28 13.86
CA PRO A 245 32.55 -0.04 12.43
C PRO A 245 31.82 1.25 12.00
N TYR A 246 32.36 2.40 12.41
CA TYR A 246 31.75 3.72 12.20
C TYR A 246 31.57 4.05 10.73
N TYR A 247 32.53 3.68 9.88
CA TYR A 247 32.48 3.96 8.46
C TYR A 247 31.28 3.25 7.81
N GLU A 248 31.18 1.93 8.00
CA GLU A 248 30.10 1.11 7.47
C GLU A 248 28.75 1.53 8.06
N PHE A 249 28.70 1.78 9.37
CA PHE A 249 27.48 2.22 10.03
C PHE A 249 26.96 3.56 9.48
N ILE A 250 27.82 4.57 9.35
CA ILE A 250 27.41 5.88 8.82
C ILE A 250 27.02 5.75 7.34
N LEU A 251 27.77 4.96 6.55
CA LEU A 251 27.47 4.74 5.14
C LEU A 251 26.09 4.10 4.93
N VAL A 252 25.72 3.14 5.79
CA VAL A 252 24.40 2.50 5.77
C VAL A 252 23.31 3.41 6.34
N MET A 253 23.55 4.09 7.46
CA MET A 253 22.52 4.86 8.16
C MET A 253 22.21 6.22 7.53
N SER A 254 23.17 6.83 6.83
CA SER A 254 22.97 8.16 6.24
C SER A 254 21.84 8.20 5.19
N PRO A 255 21.68 7.24 4.25
CA PRO A 255 20.49 7.19 3.39
C PRO A 255 19.20 6.98 4.20
N ALA A 256 19.23 6.09 5.19
CA ALA A 256 18.07 5.79 6.03
C ALA A 256 17.52 7.06 6.72
N ILE A 257 18.43 7.84 7.32
CA ILE A 257 18.12 9.08 8.02
C ILE A 257 17.67 10.16 7.03
N LEU A 258 18.43 10.42 5.97
CA LEU A 258 18.10 11.50 5.03
C LEU A 258 16.76 11.29 4.33
N PHE A 259 16.47 10.08 3.89
CA PHE A 259 15.24 9.80 3.17
C PHE A 259 14.02 9.77 4.09
N SER A 260 14.15 9.20 5.31
CA SER A 260 13.08 9.29 6.30
C SER A 260 12.79 10.74 6.72
N LEU A 261 13.84 11.56 6.95
CA LEU A 261 13.70 12.99 7.22
C LEU A 261 13.01 13.74 6.06
N LEU A 262 13.41 13.46 4.82
CA LEU A 262 12.77 14.05 3.65
C LEU A 262 11.28 13.70 3.60
N LEU A 263 10.95 12.42 3.80
CA LEU A 263 9.56 11.95 3.81
C LEU A 263 8.74 12.58 4.95
N CYS A 264 9.35 12.84 6.12
CA CYS A 264 8.68 13.54 7.22
C CYS A 264 8.22 14.96 6.84
N LEU A 265 8.88 15.59 5.87
CA LEU A 265 8.61 16.96 5.45
C LEU A 265 7.65 17.05 4.25
N LEU A 266 7.38 15.94 3.56
CA LEU A 266 6.52 15.89 2.38
C LEU A 266 5.04 15.69 2.76
N SER A 267 4.12 16.01 1.84
CA SER A 267 2.67 15.94 2.13
C SER A 267 2.06 14.56 1.96
N GLY A 268 2.68 13.71 1.15
CA GLY A 268 2.16 12.40 0.82
C GLY A 268 3.12 11.32 1.27
N VAL A 269 2.64 10.46 2.15
CA VAL A 269 3.34 9.26 2.60
C VAL A 269 2.52 8.07 2.11
N ALA A 270 3.23 7.10 1.56
CA ALA A 270 2.68 5.85 1.08
C ALA A 270 3.55 4.73 1.64
N PHE A 271 2.95 3.58 1.95
CA PHE A 271 3.71 2.44 2.47
C PHE A 271 4.91 2.10 1.56
N ARG A 272 4.73 2.10 0.24
CA ARG A 272 5.79 1.86 -0.76
C ARG A 272 7.04 2.74 -0.61
N TYR A 273 6.95 3.94 -0.03
CA TYR A 273 8.11 4.81 0.19
C TYR A 273 9.04 4.32 1.31
N GLN A 274 8.61 3.35 2.12
CA GLN A 274 9.52 2.63 3.01
C GLN A 274 10.68 1.98 2.25
N GLY A 275 10.51 1.68 0.94
CA GLY A 275 11.56 1.08 0.13
C GLY A 275 12.81 1.96 -0.02
N ASP A 276 12.68 3.26 0.24
CA ASP A 276 13.81 4.18 0.21
C ASP A 276 14.68 4.10 1.47
N TYR A 277 14.16 3.68 2.62
CA TYR A 277 14.89 3.75 3.90
C TYR A 277 14.88 2.48 4.77
N ALA A 278 13.89 1.60 4.62
CA ALA A 278 13.69 0.44 5.50
C ALA A 278 14.87 -0.55 5.45
N THR A 279 15.34 -0.91 4.25
CA THR A 279 16.49 -1.81 4.07
C THR A 279 17.73 -1.29 4.81
N PHE A 280 17.96 0.02 4.77
CA PHE A 280 19.11 0.64 5.42
C PHE A 280 18.98 0.69 6.94
N LEU A 281 17.77 0.93 7.48
CA LEU A 281 17.52 0.79 8.92
C LEU A 281 17.74 -0.64 9.42
N ILE A 282 17.29 -1.64 8.65
CA ILE A 282 17.51 -3.05 8.99
C ILE A 282 19.01 -3.38 8.98
N LEU A 283 19.73 -2.99 7.93
CA LEU A 283 21.18 -3.20 7.85
C LEU A 283 21.93 -2.50 9.00
N GLY A 284 21.59 -1.25 9.32
CA GLY A 284 22.17 -0.54 10.45
C GLY A 284 21.86 -1.21 11.79
N THR A 285 20.67 -1.78 11.91
CA THR A 285 20.28 -2.59 13.08
C THR A 285 21.13 -3.86 13.17
N CYS A 286 21.42 -4.54 12.06
CA CYS A 286 22.33 -5.69 12.05
C CYS A 286 23.75 -5.31 12.50
N VAL A 287 24.28 -4.17 12.06
CA VAL A 287 25.60 -3.67 12.49
C VAL A 287 25.63 -3.46 14.01
N ILE A 288 24.61 -2.79 14.56
CA ILE A 288 24.46 -2.60 16.01
C ILE A 288 24.35 -3.94 16.72
N TRP A 289 23.49 -4.84 16.24
CA TRP A 289 23.28 -6.15 16.85
C TRP A 289 24.58 -6.94 16.95
N PHE A 290 25.31 -7.12 15.85
CA PHE A 290 26.55 -7.89 15.86
C PHE A 290 27.64 -7.26 16.71
N PHE A 291 27.74 -5.92 16.71
CA PHE A 291 28.67 -5.22 17.58
C PHE A 291 28.36 -5.46 19.06
N TYR A 292 27.11 -5.24 19.48
CA TYR A 292 26.75 -5.36 20.89
C TYR A 292 26.66 -6.81 21.38
N ASP A 293 26.38 -7.78 20.51
CA ASP A 293 26.51 -9.21 20.86
C ASP A 293 27.95 -9.56 21.26
N ASN A 294 28.94 -9.00 20.55
CA ASN A 294 30.36 -9.14 20.92
C ASN A 294 30.71 -8.38 22.20
N VAL A 295 30.18 -7.17 22.40
CA VAL A 295 30.38 -6.39 23.64
C VAL A 295 29.83 -7.13 24.87
N PHE A 296 28.69 -7.81 24.74
CA PHE A 296 28.08 -8.58 25.82
C PHE A 296 28.59 -10.02 25.93
N SER A 297 29.66 -10.39 25.21
CA SER A 297 30.24 -11.75 25.20
C SER A 297 30.47 -12.33 26.61
N ASN A 298 30.97 -11.51 27.55
CA ASN A 298 31.23 -11.91 28.93
C ASN A 298 29.99 -11.92 29.85
N GLN A 299 28.89 -11.27 29.45
CA GLN A 299 27.66 -11.19 30.24
C GLN A 299 26.62 -12.18 29.70
N ILE A 300 26.85 -13.47 29.96
CA ILE A 300 26.10 -14.59 29.34
C ILE A 300 24.59 -14.44 29.48
N LEU A 301 24.08 -14.06 30.66
CA LEU A 301 22.64 -13.90 30.89
C LEU A 301 22.05 -12.75 30.05
N LEU A 302 22.67 -11.56 30.12
CA LEU A 302 22.22 -10.40 29.34
C LEU A 302 22.28 -10.68 27.84
N ARG A 303 23.39 -11.28 27.37
CA ARG A 303 23.55 -11.68 25.97
C ARG A 303 22.47 -12.67 25.53
N ARG A 304 22.13 -13.66 26.36
CA ARG A 304 21.04 -14.60 26.08
C ARG A 304 19.70 -13.89 25.99
N ILE A 305 19.37 -13.01 26.95
CA ILE A 305 18.12 -12.22 26.94
C ILE A 305 18.04 -11.38 25.65
N MET A 306 19.12 -10.65 25.34
CA MET A 306 19.17 -9.80 24.14
C MET A 306 19.06 -10.58 22.84
N ASN A 307 19.69 -11.75 22.76
CA ASN A 307 19.60 -12.60 21.57
C ASN A 307 18.23 -13.24 21.43
N THR A 308 17.59 -13.69 22.52
CA THR A 308 16.22 -14.18 22.50
C THR A 308 15.25 -13.08 22.06
N LEU A 309 15.36 -11.88 22.63
CA LEU A 309 14.57 -10.73 22.23
C LEU A 309 14.80 -10.36 20.76
N THR A 310 16.04 -10.39 20.29
CA THR A 310 16.38 -10.09 18.91
C THR A 310 15.80 -11.10 17.94
N ILE A 311 15.88 -12.39 18.25
CA ILE A 311 15.27 -13.46 17.46
C ILE A 311 13.74 -13.31 17.43
N PHE A 312 13.13 -12.96 18.57
CA PHE A 312 11.69 -12.70 18.65
C PHE A 312 11.27 -11.52 17.77
N LEU A 313 11.95 -10.37 17.85
CA LEU A 313 11.66 -9.20 17.02
C LEU A 313 11.98 -9.42 15.53
N ALA A 314 12.98 -10.23 15.23
CA ALA A 314 13.29 -10.68 13.87
C ALA A 314 12.14 -11.52 13.30
N PHE A 315 11.66 -12.50 14.07
CA PHE A 315 10.55 -13.35 13.67
C PHE A 315 9.26 -12.55 13.48
N LEU A 316 8.94 -11.63 14.38
CA LEU A 316 7.81 -10.71 14.22
C LEU A 316 7.93 -9.85 12.95
N SER A 317 9.12 -9.32 12.65
CA SER A 317 9.36 -8.57 11.40
C SER A 317 9.10 -9.39 10.15
N ILE A 318 9.51 -10.66 10.15
CA ILE A 318 9.27 -11.57 9.03
C ILE A 318 7.78 -11.83 8.88
N ILE A 319 7.06 -12.13 9.97
CA ILE A 319 5.61 -12.35 9.94
C ILE A 319 4.89 -11.11 9.41
N PHE A 320 5.18 -9.93 9.97
CA PHE A 320 4.51 -8.69 9.58
C PHE A 320 4.81 -8.30 8.14
N GLY A 321 6.08 -8.36 7.72
CA GLY A 321 6.45 -8.11 6.31
C GLY A 321 5.76 -9.07 5.34
N THR A 322 5.61 -10.34 5.72
CA THR A 322 4.86 -11.33 4.93
C THR A 322 3.36 -11.08 4.95
N ALA A 323 2.80 -10.61 6.08
CA ALA A 323 1.40 -10.22 6.18
C ALA A 323 1.09 -9.02 5.28
N PHE A 324 1.91 -7.96 5.30
CA PHE A 324 1.76 -6.81 4.39
C PHE A 324 2.02 -7.15 2.92
N TYR A 325 2.75 -8.23 2.64
CA TYR A 325 2.86 -8.76 1.29
C TYR A 325 1.54 -9.38 0.80
N ILE A 326 0.80 -10.04 1.69
CA ILE A 326 -0.51 -10.64 1.41
C ILE A 326 -1.61 -9.56 1.40
N ASP A 327 -1.61 -8.68 2.39
CA ASP A 327 -2.52 -7.55 2.59
C ASP A 327 -2.15 -6.39 1.66
N GLN A 328 -2.67 -6.43 0.43
CA GLN A 328 -2.47 -5.35 -0.55
C GLN A 328 -3.80 -4.66 -0.81
N ARG A 329 -3.75 -3.33 -0.94
CA ARG A 329 -4.89 -2.41 -1.15
C ARG A 329 -5.91 -2.83 -2.23
N ASN A 330 -5.53 -3.68 -3.17
CA ASN A 330 -6.40 -4.15 -4.27
C ASN A 330 -6.54 -5.68 -4.31
N ASP A 331 -6.24 -6.38 -3.20
CA ASP A 331 -6.33 -7.84 -3.12
C ASP A 331 -5.56 -8.57 -4.22
N HIS A 332 -4.47 -7.98 -4.72
CA HIS A 332 -3.66 -8.56 -5.78
C HIS A 332 -3.21 -10.00 -5.45
N PHE A 333 -3.09 -10.36 -4.16
CA PHE A 333 -2.85 -11.75 -3.77
C PHE A 333 -3.99 -12.66 -4.14
N TYR A 334 -5.16 -12.32 -3.61
CA TYR A 334 -6.36 -13.09 -3.77
C TYR A 334 -6.76 -13.17 -5.25
N ILE A 335 -6.70 -12.05 -5.99
CA ILE A 335 -7.03 -12.00 -7.42
C ILE A 335 -6.08 -12.87 -8.25
N ALA A 336 -4.77 -12.78 -8.00
CA ALA A 336 -3.80 -13.54 -8.79
C ALA A 336 -3.80 -15.04 -8.46
N ASN A 337 -4.05 -15.42 -7.20
CA ASN A 337 -3.96 -16.81 -6.73
C ASN A 337 -5.02 -17.13 -5.66
N PRO A 338 -6.32 -17.17 -6.02
CA PRO A 338 -7.41 -17.30 -5.04
C PRO A 338 -7.36 -18.63 -4.29
N LYS A 339 -7.06 -19.74 -4.98
CA LYS A 339 -6.93 -21.08 -4.37
C LYS A 339 -5.84 -21.15 -3.31
N LEU A 340 -4.71 -20.47 -3.54
CA LEU A 340 -3.61 -20.44 -2.57
C LEU A 340 -3.99 -19.58 -1.36
N TYR A 341 -4.64 -18.44 -1.60
CA TYR A 341 -5.13 -17.58 -0.52
C TYR A 341 -6.10 -18.34 0.39
N GLU A 342 -7.13 -18.98 -0.18
CA GLU A 342 -8.09 -19.78 0.58
C GLU A 342 -7.42 -20.91 1.36
N LYS A 343 -6.40 -21.56 0.78
CA LYS A 343 -5.64 -22.60 1.48
C LYS A 343 -4.90 -22.02 2.70
N LEU A 344 -4.26 -20.87 2.54
CA LEU A 344 -3.54 -20.20 3.64
C LEU A 344 -4.50 -19.70 4.71
N GLU A 345 -5.62 -19.10 4.31
CA GLU A 345 -6.68 -18.66 5.21
C GLU A 345 -7.26 -19.84 6.00
N ARG A 346 -7.54 -20.98 5.34
CA ARG A 346 -8.00 -22.20 6.01
C ARG A 346 -7.00 -22.74 7.01
N LEU A 347 -5.70 -22.73 6.68
CA LEU A 347 -4.65 -23.11 7.62
C LEU A 347 -4.58 -22.17 8.83
N ALA A 348 -4.95 -20.90 8.64
CA ALA A 348 -4.94 -19.87 9.68
C ALA A 348 -6.26 -19.77 10.47
N LEU A 349 -7.30 -20.53 10.12
CA LEU A 349 -8.60 -20.54 10.82
C LEU A 349 -8.51 -20.71 12.34
N PRO A 350 -7.70 -21.63 12.90
CA PRO A 350 -7.59 -21.78 14.36
C PRO A 350 -7.08 -20.51 15.04
N ILE A 351 -6.17 -19.79 14.37
CA ILE A 351 -5.61 -18.52 14.86
C ILE A 351 -6.68 -17.42 14.81
N SER A 352 -7.44 -17.35 13.71
CA SER A 352 -8.57 -16.42 13.55
C SER A 352 -9.58 -16.59 14.69
N GLN A 353 -9.98 -17.83 14.97
CA GLN A 353 -10.92 -18.17 16.04
C GLN A 353 -10.36 -17.84 17.43
N ALA A 354 -9.07 -18.11 17.67
CA ALA A 354 -8.41 -17.77 18.93
C ALA A 354 -8.35 -16.24 19.15
N ILE A 355 -8.00 -15.47 18.12
CA ILE A 355 -7.99 -14.00 18.19
C ILE A 355 -9.41 -13.49 18.45
N GLU A 356 -10.42 -14.02 17.76
CA GLU A 356 -11.81 -13.61 17.98
C GLU A 356 -12.29 -13.94 19.40
N PHE A 357 -11.91 -15.10 19.94
CA PHE A 357 -12.22 -15.48 21.31
C PHE A 357 -11.55 -14.55 22.33
N ILE A 358 -10.28 -14.21 22.12
CA ILE A 358 -9.54 -13.24 22.94
C ILE A 358 -10.18 -11.85 22.85
N GLU A 359 -10.51 -11.37 21.65
CA GLU A 359 -11.22 -10.10 21.45
C GLU A 359 -12.53 -10.11 22.26
N ARG A 360 -13.31 -11.20 22.22
CA ARG A 360 -14.54 -11.33 23.02
C ARG A 360 -14.30 -11.31 24.53
N LEU A 361 -13.16 -11.80 25.02
CA LEU A 361 -12.79 -11.78 26.45
C LEU A 361 -12.36 -10.38 26.93
N PHE A 362 -11.68 -9.60 26.09
CA PHE A 362 -11.19 -8.26 26.42
C PHE A 362 -12.18 -7.14 26.09
N ILE A 363 -13.19 -7.42 25.26
CA ILE A 363 -14.36 -6.57 25.12
C ILE A 363 -15.16 -6.71 26.43
N LYS A 364 -14.87 -5.85 27.43
CA LYS A 364 -15.95 -5.30 28.25
C LYS A 364 -17.00 -4.85 27.25
N SER A 365 -18.22 -5.40 27.32
CA SER A 365 -19.34 -5.00 26.46
C SER A 365 -19.22 -3.51 26.18
N ASN A 366 -18.75 -3.13 24.99
CA ASN A 366 -18.64 -1.73 24.67
C ASN A 366 -20.06 -1.22 24.85
N GLU A 367 -20.27 -0.35 25.84
CA GLU A 367 -21.55 0.31 25.99
C GLU A 367 -21.90 0.84 24.60
N LEU A 368 -23.10 0.48 24.17
CA LEU A 368 -23.66 0.86 22.89
C LEU A 368 -23.55 2.37 22.75
N LYS A 369 -22.48 2.83 22.09
CA LYS A 369 -22.19 4.25 21.97
C LYS A 369 -23.04 4.79 20.83
N ILE A 370 -24.24 5.20 21.18
CA ILE A 370 -25.18 5.86 20.26
C ILE A 370 -24.58 7.23 19.94
N LEU A 371 -24.13 7.41 18.70
CA LEU A 371 -23.76 8.74 18.20
C LEU A 371 -24.98 9.34 17.50
N THR A 372 -25.42 10.51 17.93
CA THR A 372 -26.39 11.35 17.23
C THR A 372 -25.64 12.43 16.46
N SER A 373 -26.00 12.67 15.20
CA SER A 373 -25.39 13.71 14.36
C SER A 373 -26.43 14.45 13.55
N ASN A 374 -26.48 15.77 13.71
CA ASN A 374 -27.36 16.68 12.96
C ASN A 374 -26.77 17.15 11.62
N ASN A 375 -25.53 16.75 11.27
CA ASN A 375 -24.87 17.20 10.04
C ASN A 375 -24.94 16.15 8.93
N GLU A 376 -25.26 16.60 7.70
CA GLU A 376 -25.33 15.77 6.49
C GLU A 376 -23.99 15.14 6.08
N TYR A 377 -22.88 15.64 6.62
CA TYR A 377 -21.54 15.11 6.42
C TYR A 377 -20.97 14.53 7.72
N PHE A 378 -21.46 13.36 8.11
CA PHE A 378 -20.71 12.54 9.06
C PHE A 378 -19.51 11.94 8.34
N SER A 379 -18.31 12.26 8.82
CA SER A 379 -17.06 11.73 8.26
C SER A 379 -16.89 10.29 8.73
N PRO A 380 -16.93 9.26 7.85
CA PRO A 380 -17.02 7.85 8.22
C PRO A 380 -15.67 7.27 8.65
N PHE A 381 -14.81 8.06 9.29
CA PHE A 381 -13.39 7.73 9.31
C PHE A 381 -12.99 6.64 10.34
N SER A 382 -13.87 6.16 11.22
CA SER A 382 -13.56 5.08 12.19
C SER A 382 -14.77 4.51 12.94
N PRO A 383 -15.66 3.73 12.29
CA PRO A 383 -16.73 3.02 13.01
C PRO A 383 -16.20 1.83 13.82
N GLN A 384 -16.74 1.61 15.02
CA GLN A 384 -16.39 0.48 15.90
C GLN A 384 -17.42 -0.64 15.81
N LYS A 385 -16.98 -1.91 15.83
CA LYS A 385 -17.89 -3.07 15.82
C LYS A 385 -18.86 -2.95 17.00
N GLY A 386 -20.16 -3.01 16.74
CA GLY A 386 -21.20 -2.82 17.75
C GLY A 386 -21.80 -1.41 17.81
N GLN A 387 -21.23 -0.45 17.10
CA GLN A 387 -21.66 0.95 17.15
C GLN A 387 -23.01 1.16 16.47
N LEU A 388 -23.91 1.93 17.12
CA LEU A 388 -25.15 2.41 16.52
C LEU A 388 -25.06 3.88 16.15
N LEU A 389 -25.48 4.20 14.93
CA LEU A 389 -25.65 5.57 14.45
C LEU A 389 -27.14 5.83 14.27
N VAL A 390 -27.64 6.86 14.95
CA VAL A 390 -29.01 7.37 14.81
C VAL A 390 -28.92 8.70 14.08
N ARG A 391 -29.48 8.77 12.88
CA ARG A 391 -29.42 9.96 12.03
C ARG A 391 -30.67 10.82 12.27
N ASP A 392 -30.53 11.84 13.10
CA ASP A 392 -31.62 12.80 13.31
C ASP A 392 -31.92 13.55 12.00
N ASN A 393 -33.22 13.69 11.71
CA ASN A 393 -33.89 14.00 10.42
C ASN A 393 -34.24 12.83 9.48
N ARG A 394 -33.84 11.57 9.73
CA ARG A 394 -34.25 10.43 8.86
C ARG A 394 -34.74 9.18 9.58
N ASP A 395 -34.85 9.17 10.91
CA ASP A 395 -35.39 8.01 11.67
C ASP A 395 -34.69 6.67 11.30
N THR A 396 -33.43 6.75 10.88
CA THR A 396 -32.60 5.62 10.44
C THR A 396 -31.58 5.27 11.51
N ILE A 397 -31.55 4.00 11.90
CA ILE A 397 -30.60 3.40 12.84
C ILE A 397 -29.69 2.45 12.07
N LEU A 398 -28.39 2.69 12.13
CA LEU A 398 -27.35 1.87 11.49
C LEU A 398 -26.47 1.19 12.55
N TRP A 399 -26.04 -0.04 12.32
CA TRP A 399 -25.17 -0.84 13.17
C TRP A 399 -23.89 -1.25 12.43
N PHE A 400 -22.72 -1.01 12.99
CA PHE A 400 -21.47 -1.40 12.35
C PHE A 400 -21.02 -2.81 12.78
N SER A 401 -20.83 -3.73 11.84
CA SER A 401 -20.40 -5.12 12.10
C SER A 401 -18.91 -5.29 12.36
N GLY A 402 -18.13 -4.21 12.23
CA GLY A 402 -16.66 -4.24 12.28
C GLY A 402 -16.01 -4.16 10.89
N LYS A 403 -16.77 -4.43 9.82
CA LYS A 403 -16.37 -4.22 8.43
C LYS A 403 -17.32 -3.27 7.69
N LEU A 404 -18.63 -3.38 7.93
CA LEU A 404 -19.69 -2.72 7.15
C LEU A 404 -20.81 -2.17 8.07
N TRP A 405 -21.56 -1.16 7.61
CA TRP A 405 -22.73 -0.60 8.33
C TRP A 405 -24.02 -1.28 7.86
N HIS A 406 -24.80 -1.79 8.80
CA HIS A 406 -26.07 -2.50 8.59
C HIS A 406 -27.24 -1.61 9.01
N VAL A 407 -28.28 -1.51 8.21
CA VAL A 407 -29.49 -0.79 8.63
C VAL A 407 -30.31 -1.65 9.60
N LEU A 408 -30.53 -1.18 10.83
CA LEU A 408 -31.36 -1.86 11.83
C LEU A 408 -32.81 -1.38 11.84
N ARG A 409 -33.05 -0.10 11.56
CA ARG A 409 -34.39 0.48 11.53
C ARG A 409 -34.41 1.67 10.59
N ASP A 410 -35.43 1.75 9.75
CA ASP A 410 -35.73 2.93 8.93
C ASP A 410 -37.24 3.15 8.99
N ARG A 411 -37.68 4.22 9.66
CA ARG A 411 -39.11 4.41 10.00
C ARG A 411 -39.91 5.10 8.89
N ASN A 412 -39.26 5.63 7.86
CA ASN A 412 -39.90 6.21 6.67
C ASN A 412 -39.96 5.22 5.49
N ASN A 413 -40.34 3.98 5.78
CA ASN A 413 -40.54 2.91 4.82
C ASN A 413 -41.78 3.19 3.93
N LYS A 414 -41.67 4.12 2.99
CA LYS A 414 -42.46 4.15 1.75
C LYS A 414 -41.57 3.73 0.57
N TYR A 415 -40.95 2.55 0.66
CA TYR A 415 -40.27 1.92 -0.48
C TYR A 415 -41.33 1.26 -1.37
N SER A 416 -41.75 2.00 -2.38
CA SER A 416 -42.47 1.53 -3.56
C SER A 416 -42.14 2.57 -4.63
N LYS A 417 -41.38 2.28 -5.68
CA LYS A 417 -41.65 1.21 -6.63
C LYS A 417 -40.36 0.82 -7.39
N SER A 418 -40.03 -0.46 -7.36
CA SER A 418 -39.35 -1.14 -8.47
C SER A 418 -40.06 -0.86 -9.80
N ALA A 419 -39.32 -0.58 -10.87
CA ALA A 419 -39.87 -0.29 -12.19
C ALA A 419 -39.25 -1.16 -13.27
N ASP A 420 -39.93 -1.24 -14.41
CA ASP A 420 -39.39 -1.91 -15.59
C ASP A 420 -38.61 -0.89 -16.43
N TYR A 421 -37.53 -1.33 -17.06
CA TYR A 421 -36.68 -0.49 -17.90
C TYR A 421 -36.63 -1.04 -19.31
N THR A 422 -36.71 -0.14 -20.28
CA THR A 422 -36.43 -0.45 -21.68
C THR A 422 -35.29 0.43 -22.15
N MET A 423 -34.26 -0.17 -22.73
CA MET A 423 -33.09 0.54 -23.24
C MET A 423 -32.74 0.15 -24.66
N GLU A 424 -32.31 1.13 -25.45
CA GLU A 424 -31.75 0.92 -26.78
C GLU A 424 -30.23 0.89 -26.68
N VAL A 425 -29.63 -0.27 -26.92
CA VAL A 425 -28.20 -0.52 -26.71
C VAL A 425 -27.54 -0.90 -28.03
N THR A 426 -26.33 -0.37 -28.27
CA THR A 426 -25.47 -0.75 -29.39
C THR A 426 -24.15 -1.29 -28.86
N PHE A 427 -23.82 -2.52 -29.20
CA PHE A 427 -22.55 -3.14 -28.83
C PHE A 427 -21.46 -2.70 -29.82
N THR A 428 -20.69 -1.66 -29.47
CA THR A 428 -19.64 -1.05 -30.31
C THR A 428 -18.25 -1.62 -30.03
N ARG A 429 -18.05 -2.19 -28.82
CA ARG A 429 -16.82 -2.85 -28.39
C ARG A 429 -17.19 -4.15 -27.68
N SER A 430 -16.49 -5.24 -28.01
CA SER A 430 -16.69 -6.53 -27.35
C SER A 430 -15.32 -7.20 -27.20
N PHE A 431 -14.86 -7.38 -25.98
CA PHE A 431 -13.70 -8.22 -25.68
C PHE A 431 -14.17 -9.53 -25.10
N GLN A 432 -13.69 -10.63 -25.66
CA GLN A 432 -14.00 -11.96 -25.15
C GLN A 432 -13.61 -12.09 -23.67
N GLY A 433 -14.56 -12.50 -22.83
CA GLY A 433 -14.40 -12.69 -21.40
C GLY A 433 -14.77 -11.48 -20.54
N GLU A 434 -15.00 -10.30 -21.13
CA GLU A 434 -15.44 -9.14 -20.35
C GLU A 434 -16.91 -9.26 -19.94
N ILE A 435 -17.19 -8.74 -18.74
CA ILE A 435 -18.51 -8.66 -18.15
C ILE A 435 -18.78 -7.20 -17.83
N GLU A 436 -19.85 -6.64 -18.37
CA GLU A 436 -20.15 -5.22 -18.31
C GLU A 436 -21.55 -4.95 -17.75
N PRO A 437 -21.71 -3.93 -16.89
CA PRO A 437 -23.00 -3.58 -16.30
C PRO A 437 -23.92 -2.91 -17.32
N LEU A 438 -25.21 -3.25 -17.32
CA LEU A 438 -26.25 -2.57 -18.08
C LEU A 438 -27.10 -1.66 -17.18
N LEU A 439 -27.49 -2.17 -16.01
CA LEU A 439 -28.30 -1.47 -15.03
C LEU A 439 -27.90 -1.93 -13.62
N SER A 440 -27.68 -0.99 -12.72
CA SER A 440 -27.45 -1.25 -11.30
C SER A 440 -28.56 -0.62 -10.48
N LEU A 441 -29.15 -1.43 -9.61
CA LEU A 441 -30.26 -1.10 -8.72
C LEU A 441 -29.84 -1.32 -7.26
N GLY A 442 -30.50 -0.63 -6.35
CA GLY A 442 -30.34 -0.82 -4.92
C GLY A 442 -29.14 -0.10 -4.32
N ILE A 443 -28.80 -0.49 -3.09
CA ILE A 443 -27.71 0.11 -2.31
C ILE A 443 -26.57 -0.91 -2.15
N PRO A 444 -25.35 -0.47 -1.80
CA PRO A 444 -24.29 -1.41 -1.42
C PRO A 444 -24.79 -2.44 -0.38
N GLU A 445 -24.44 -3.70 -0.59
CA GLU A 445 -24.87 -4.93 0.10
C GLU A 445 -26.31 -5.41 -0.16
N LYS A 446 -27.12 -4.64 -0.89
CA LYS A 446 -28.48 -4.98 -1.33
C LYS A 446 -28.74 -4.39 -2.71
N ALA A 447 -28.00 -4.89 -3.70
CA ALA A 447 -28.05 -4.42 -5.07
C ALA A 447 -28.34 -5.55 -6.05
N ASP A 448 -28.93 -5.16 -7.18
CA ASP A 448 -29.07 -6.00 -8.35
C ASP A 448 -28.29 -5.36 -9.49
N ILE A 449 -27.44 -6.14 -10.15
CA ILE A 449 -26.72 -5.68 -11.32
C ILE A 449 -27.09 -6.56 -12.51
N PHE A 450 -27.76 -5.96 -13.48
CA PHE A 450 -27.98 -6.57 -14.79
C PHE A 450 -26.72 -6.35 -15.61
N TYR A 451 -26.18 -7.42 -16.19
CA TYR A 451 -24.92 -7.37 -16.92
C TYR A 451 -24.96 -8.17 -18.22
N VAL A 452 -23.99 -7.91 -19.08
CA VAL A 452 -23.68 -8.68 -20.28
C VAL A 452 -22.27 -9.23 -20.21
N LYS A 453 -22.09 -10.48 -20.63
CA LYS A 453 -20.81 -11.21 -20.65
C LYS A 453 -20.50 -11.68 -22.05
N TYR A 454 -19.40 -11.22 -22.64
CA TYR A 454 -19.05 -11.56 -24.01
C TYR A 454 -18.32 -12.90 -24.09
N ILE A 455 -18.96 -13.91 -24.68
CA ILE A 455 -18.30 -15.21 -24.94
C ILE A 455 -17.39 -15.10 -26.17
N SER A 456 -17.80 -14.30 -27.15
CA SER A 456 -17.05 -14.01 -28.38
C SER A 456 -17.61 -12.74 -29.01
N ASN A 457 -17.00 -12.26 -30.10
CA ASN A 457 -17.47 -11.09 -30.86
C ASN A 457 -18.87 -11.25 -31.49
N ARG A 458 -19.49 -12.42 -31.39
CA ARG A 458 -20.83 -12.71 -31.94
C ARG A 458 -21.79 -13.35 -30.93
N LYS A 459 -21.35 -13.60 -29.69
CA LYS A 459 -22.17 -14.28 -28.67
C LYS A 459 -21.97 -13.64 -27.31
N ALA A 460 -23.06 -13.38 -26.61
CA ALA A 460 -23.06 -12.87 -25.26
C ALA A 460 -24.04 -13.65 -24.36
N ILE A 461 -23.76 -13.67 -23.08
CA ILE A 461 -24.67 -14.10 -22.02
C ILE A 461 -25.17 -12.83 -21.32
N PHE A 462 -26.44 -12.81 -20.94
CA PHE A 462 -27.00 -11.75 -20.10
C PHE A 462 -27.30 -12.35 -18.74
N GLY A 463 -27.03 -11.60 -17.68
CA GLY A 463 -27.21 -12.11 -16.33
C GLY A 463 -27.62 -11.07 -15.32
N ILE A 464 -28.04 -11.57 -14.16
CA ILE A 464 -28.39 -10.78 -12.99
C ILE A 464 -27.47 -11.22 -11.86
N ASP A 465 -26.71 -10.27 -11.34
CA ASP A 465 -25.97 -10.40 -10.09
C ASP A 465 -26.86 -9.84 -8.97
N HIS A 466 -27.60 -10.73 -8.33
CA HIS A 466 -28.39 -10.40 -7.16
C HIS A 466 -27.57 -10.70 -5.92
N TRP A 467 -27.31 -9.66 -5.10
CA TRP A 467 -26.41 -9.81 -3.96
C TRP A 467 -26.87 -10.94 -3.03
N ASN A 468 -25.91 -11.76 -2.56
CA ASN A 468 -26.12 -12.95 -1.72
C ASN A 468 -26.68 -14.17 -2.46
N HIS A 469 -26.81 -14.11 -3.78
CA HIS A 469 -27.20 -15.23 -4.62
C HIS A 469 -26.15 -15.48 -5.70
N ALA A 470 -26.07 -16.71 -6.19
CA ALA A 470 -25.23 -17.01 -7.35
C ALA A 470 -25.76 -16.27 -8.59
N PRO A 471 -24.88 -15.72 -9.45
CA PRO A 471 -25.31 -15.04 -10.66
C PRO A 471 -26.20 -15.93 -11.53
N ILE A 472 -27.28 -15.34 -12.02
CA ILE A 472 -28.27 -16.02 -12.84
C ILE A 472 -28.02 -15.61 -14.29
N GLU A 473 -27.61 -16.54 -15.13
CA GLU A 473 -27.17 -16.29 -16.50
C GLU A 473 -28.14 -16.91 -17.54
N SER A 474 -28.35 -16.21 -18.65
CA SER A 474 -29.08 -16.69 -19.82
C SER A 474 -28.28 -17.77 -20.56
N ARG A 475 -28.94 -18.47 -21.49
CA ARG A 475 -28.20 -19.18 -22.55
C ARG A 475 -27.48 -18.16 -23.44
N PRO A 476 -26.37 -18.55 -24.12
CA PRO A 476 -25.68 -17.67 -25.07
C PRO A 476 -26.62 -17.17 -26.18
N VAL A 477 -26.65 -15.86 -26.38
CA VAL A 477 -27.44 -15.15 -27.40
C VAL A 477 -26.51 -14.59 -28.47
N TYR A 478 -26.93 -14.62 -29.73
CA TYR A 478 -26.16 -14.02 -30.82
C TYR A 478 -26.32 -12.50 -30.83
N ILE A 479 -25.20 -11.79 -30.81
CA ILE A 479 -25.15 -10.34 -30.93
C ILE A 479 -24.34 -9.94 -32.16
N LYS A 480 -24.73 -8.85 -32.82
CA LYS A 480 -24.05 -8.24 -33.97
C LYS A 480 -23.50 -6.89 -33.53
N LYS A 481 -22.22 -6.68 -33.80
CA LYS A 481 -21.55 -5.40 -33.59
C LYS A 481 -22.29 -4.30 -34.36
N ASP A 482 -22.40 -3.11 -33.76
CA ASP A 482 -23.00 -1.91 -34.34
C ASP A 482 -24.49 -2.03 -34.71
N LYS A 483 -25.16 -3.15 -34.38
CA LYS A 483 -26.62 -3.28 -34.45
C LYS A 483 -27.23 -2.72 -33.17
N LYS A 484 -28.31 -1.95 -33.31
CA LYS A 484 -29.17 -1.54 -32.20
C LYS A 484 -30.03 -2.71 -31.72
N TYR A 485 -30.12 -2.85 -30.41
CA TYR A 485 -30.97 -3.82 -29.72
C TYR A 485 -31.88 -3.10 -28.74
N LYS A 486 -33.14 -3.55 -28.65
CA LYS A 486 -34.04 -3.13 -27.58
C LYS A 486 -33.96 -4.16 -26.45
N ILE A 487 -33.44 -3.75 -25.29
CA ILE A 487 -33.34 -4.60 -24.11
C ILE A 487 -34.41 -4.17 -23.10
N GLU A 488 -35.17 -5.12 -22.59
CA GLU A 488 -36.16 -4.87 -21.53
C GLU A 488 -35.74 -5.62 -20.26
N LEU A 489 -35.71 -4.89 -19.14
CA LEU A 489 -35.31 -5.37 -17.83
C LEU A 489 -36.51 -5.18 -16.89
N ASN A 490 -37.16 -6.28 -16.52
CA ASN A 490 -38.28 -6.23 -15.57
C ASN A 490 -37.76 -6.51 -14.17
N CYS A 491 -38.01 -5.56 -13.26
CA CYS A 491 -37.61 -5.63 -11.87
C CYS A 491 -38.81 -5.48 -10.92
N THR A 492 -40.03 -5.52 -11.46
CA THR A 492 -41.24 -5.17 -10.72
C THR A 492 -41.50 -6.16 -9.58
N ASN A 493 -41.41 -5.68 -8.35
CA ASN A 493 -41.60 -6.40 -7.11
C ASN A 493 -43.10 -6.58 -6.80
N ASN A 494 -43.76 -7.40 -7.62
CA ASN A 494 -45.18 -7.71 -7.48
C ASN A 494 -45.30 -9.23 -7.56
N LYS A 495 -45.89 -9.87 -6.53
CA LYS A 495 -45.94 -11.33 -6.26
C LYS A 495 -46.48 -12.23 -7.40
N LYS A 496 -46.76 -11.68 -8.57
CA LYS A 496 -47.29 -12.35 -9.77
C LYS A 496 -46.39 -12.21 -11.01
N LYS A 497 -45.27 -11.48 -10.98
CA LYS A 497 -44.38 -11.31 -12.14
C LYS A 497 -42.93 -11.70 -11.78
N ALA A 498 -42.37 -12.63 -12.55
CA ALA A 498 -40.96 -13.01 -12.47
C ALA A 498 -40.06 -11.92 -13.08
N THR A 499 -38.90 -11.68 -12.48
CA THR A 499 -37.84 -10.80 -13.00
C THR A 499 -37.31 -11.39 -14.31
N PHE A 500 -37.15 -10.58 -15.35
CA PHE A 500 -36.72 -11.08 -16.66
C PHE A 500 -35.86 -10.09 -17.45
N ILE A 501 -35.10 -10.64 -18.41
CA ILE A 501 -34.38 -9.91 -19.45
C ILE A 501 -34.94 -10.34 -20.80
N SER A 502 -35.32 -9.37 -21.64
CA SER A 502 -35.68 -9.60 -23.04
C SER A 502 -34.78 -8.78 -23.98
N ILE A 503 -34.56 -9.30 -25.19
CA ILE A 503 -33.84 -8.62 -26.27
C ILE A 503 -34.69 -8.70 -27.54
N ASP A 504 -34.96 -7.57 -28.19
CA ASP A 504 -35.80 -7.45 -29.38
C ASP A 504 -37.14 -8.21 -29.19
N ASN A 505 -37.78 -8.03 -28.03
CA ASN A 505 -39.02 -8.68 -27.56
C ASN A 505 -38.93 -10.20 -27.29
N GLN A 506 -37.76 -10.81 -27.38
CA GLN A 506 -37.55 -12.22 -27.02
C GLN A 506 -37.04 -12.32 -25.58
N ARG A 507 -37.77 -13.00 -24.69
CA ARG A 507 -37.28 -13.29 -23.33
C ARG A 507 -36.11 -14.27 -23.38
N ILE A 508 -34.99 -13.88 -22.81
CA ILE A 508 -33.75 -14.67 -22.80
C ILE A 508 -33.37 -15.15 -21.40
N LEU A 509 -33.87 -14.49 -20.36
CA LEU A 509 -33.70 -14.88 -18.96
C LEU A 509 -34.99 -14.59 -18.18
N THR A 510 -35.36 -15.49 -17.27
CA THR A 510 -36.49 -15.31 -16.34
C THR A 510 -36.12 -15.96 -15.02
N THR A 511 -36.40 -15.30 -13.90
CA THR A 511 -36.10 -15.76 -12.55
C THR A 511 -37.17 -15.31 -11.57
N ASP A 512 -37.41 -16.11 -10.54
CA ASP A 512 -38.35 -15.80 -9.46
C ASP A 512 -37.71 -14.93 -8.35
N VAL A 513 -36.44 -14.52 -8.53
CA VAL A 513 -35.74 -13.63 -7.61
C VAL A 513 -36.24 -12.20 -7.77
N GLU A 514 -36.83 -11.66 -6.70
CA GLU A 514 -37.28 -10.28 -6.62
C GLU A 514 -36.10 -9.32 -6.47
N CYS A 515 -36.04 -8.28 -7.30
CA CYS A 515 -35.01 -7.25 -7.17
C CYS A 515 -35.19 -6.45 -5.87
N TYR A 516 -34.07 -6.00 -5.31
CA TYR A 516 -34.03 -5.10 -4.18
C TYR A 516 -34.73 -3.77 -4.51
N PRO A 517 -35.54 -3.23 -3.56
CA PRO A 517 -36.13 -1.92 -3.71
C PRO A 517 -35.05 -0.85 -3.94
N SER A 518 -35.32 0.09 -4.83
CA SER A 518 -34.35 1.09 -5.28
C SER A 518 -35.00 2.45 -5.44
N ASP A 519 -34.33 3.49 -4.94
CA ASP A 519 -34.71 4.88 -5.21
C ASP A 519 -34.13 5.36 -6.53
N ASP A 520 -34.74 6.41 -7.10
CA ASP A 520 -34.33 7.04 -8.37
C ASP A 520 -32.87 7.52 -8.35
N LEU A 521 -32.36 7.90 -7.17
CA LEU A 521 -30.97 8.32 -6.99
C LEU A 521 -29.98 7.16 -7.00
N ASP A 522 -30.44 5.95 -6.67
CA ASP A 522 -29.63 4.75 -6.54
C ASP A 522 -29.52 3.97 -7.85
N ILE A 523 -30.36 4.29 -8.83
CA ILE A 523 -30.33 3.67 -10.15
C ILE A 523 -29.15 4.23 -10.97
N LYS A 524 -28.30 3.34 -11.49
CA LYS A 524 -27.25 3.70 -12.45
C LYS A 524 -27.40 2.90 -13.74
N ILE A 525 -27.21 3.60 -14.86
CA ILE A 525 -27.28 3.04 -16.20
C ILE A 525 -25.86 2.84 -16.69
N GLY A 526 -25.51 1.62 -17.11
CA GLY A 526 -24.22 1.28 -17.68
C GLY A 526 -23.03 1.41 -16.72
N ILE A 527 -23.26 1.50 -15.41
CA ILE A 527 -22.21 1.68 -14.39
C ILE A 527 -22.48 0.75 -13.21
N ASN A 528 -21.44 0.06 -12.75
CA ASN A 528 -21.41 -0.67 -11.49
C ASN A 528 -20.78 0.22 -10.40
N ASP A 529 -21.62 1.01 -9.74
CA ASP A 529 -21.24 1.83 -8.58
C ASP A 529 -21.53 1.11 -7.25
N LYS A 530 -22.13 -0.08 -7.30
CA LYS A 530 -22.56 -0.85 -6.11
C LYS A 530 -21.48 -1.81 -5.61
N GLY A 531 -20.40 -1.97 -6.37
CA GLY A 531 -19.26 -2.79 -5.98
C GLY A 531 -19.47 -4.29 -6.19
N GLY A 532 -20.40 -4.69 -7.07
CA GLY A 532 -20.56 -6.09 -7.45
C GLY A 532 -19.29 -6.61 -8.12
N THR A 533 -18.82 -7.79 -7.72
CA THR A 533 -17.52 -8.33 -8.16
C THR A 533 -17.59 -9.06 -9.50
N ILE A 534 -18.80 -9.33 -10.00
CA ILE A 534 -19.03 -10.12 -11.22
C ILE A 534 -18.82 -9.31 -12.50
N CYS A 535 -19.10 -8.00 -12.51
CA CYS A 535 -18.95 -7.16 -13.69
C CYS A 535 -17.96 -6.02 -13.48
N GLY A 536 -17.33 -5.58 -14.57
CA GLY A 536 -16.45 -4.42 -14.58
C GLY A 536 -17.19 -3.12 -14.24
N TYR A 537 -16.45 -2.01 -14.23
CA TYR A 537 -17.01 -0.74 -13.73
C TYR A 537 -18.06 -0.11 -14.66
N GLN A 538 -17.92 -0.27 -15.98
CA GLN A 538 -18.70 0.50 -16.94
C GLN A 538 -18.98 -0.28 -18.24
N PHE A 539 -20.14 -0.04 -18.84
CA PHE A 539 -20.51 -0.51 -20.17
C PHE A 539 -19.71 0.21 -21.25
N SER A 540 -19.15 -0.55 -22.20
CA SER A 540 -18.33 0.03 -23.26
C SER A 540 -19.08 0.31 -24.57
N GLY A 541 -20.33 -0.15 -24.68
CA GLY A 541 -21.23 0.16 -25.79
C GLY A 541 -21.99 1.48 -25.61
N ASP A 542 -22.81 1.81 -26.61
CA ASP A 542 -23.66 3.00 -26.57
C ASP A 542 -25.05 2.67 -26.05
N ILE A 543 -25.49 3.38 -25.01
CA ILE A 543 -26.86 3.35 -24.53
C ILE A 543 -27.56 4.59 -25.08
N ASN A 544 -28.28 4.40 -26.19
CA ASN A 544 -28.87 5.49 -26.97
C ASN A 544 -30.12 6.08 -26.32
N LYS A 545 -30.87 5.25 -25.60
CA LYS A 545 -32.13 5.61 -24.98
C LYS A 545 -32.40 4.71 -23.80
N VAL A 546 -32.95 5.27 -22.71
CA VAL A 546 -33.49 4.51 -21.58
C VAL A 546 -34.84 5.11 -21.22
N GLU A 547 -35.85 4.26 -21.12
CA GLU A 547 -37.18 4.59 -20.66
C GLU A 547 -37.51 3.74 -19.45
N ARG A 548 -38.04 4.37 -18.40
CA ARG A 548 -38.60 3.68 -17.24
C ARG A 548 -40.10 3.51 -17.48
N LEU A 549 -40.57 2.28 -17.58
CA LEU A 549 -41.98 1.96 -17.74
C LEU A 549 -42.68 2.02 -16.37
N GLY A 550 -43.82 2.71 -16.35
CA GLY A 550 -44.43 3.33 -15.18
C GLY A 550 -44.64 2.46 -13.94
N LEU A 551 -44.69 3.16 -12.81
CA LEU A 551 -44.96 2.63 -11.49
C LEU A 551 -46.44 2.20 -11.41
N PHE A 552 -46.76 0.91 -11.48
CA PHE A 552 -48.11 0.48 -11.09
C PHE A 552 -48.38 0.98 -9.67
N GLU A 553 -49.47 1.76 -9.50
CA GLU A 553 -49.94 2.27 -8.20
C GLU A 553 -50.21 1.16 -7.19
#